data_AF-A0A0Q8NHN7-F1
#
_entry.id   AF-A0A0Q8NHN7-F1
#
_cell.length_a   1.000
_cell.length_b   1.000
_cell.length_c   1.000
_cell.angle_alpha   90.00
_cell.angle_beta   90.00
_cell.angle_gamma   90.00
#
_symmetry.space_group_name_H-M   'P 1'
#
loop_
_entity.id
_entity.type
_entity.pdbx_description
1 polymer ?
#
loop_
_entity_poly.entity_id
_entity_poly.type
_entity_poly.pdbx_seq_one_letter_code
_entity_poly.pdbx_strand_id
1 'polypeptide(L)'
;MTPTAGPDPQHQQPTAHWPVKLTTERLRLRPVEAGDLPMLRRLLTDVAVREFLGGPVPEDRIEQCLTNEVGKTGHFTVTLAAGEVVGRVTVDPDHRADGRSEISYAFLPEQQGYGFAREAVAEVLSWVASVLPAEHQVGAVTQAANSRSRHLLRRLGLFESARFTEYGAEQVLYLYDPPARTGADRPGRWRTVNRQVLHDGPHIRLLSDTVAGPHAPDRYEHIAVADAVRVVALDDSGSIVLVEDEFYLPDRRMLHLPGGGVEPGEDLVHAAARELEEETGLRAARWEHLGVIHPLPSCTAATTTLLLATGIGAGVMRRDTTEVGMTMQRVPLGDALARVLAGQITEAGSVAAILHAHHHVSAGSRDDATHTS
;
A
#
# COMPACT_ATOMS: atom_id res chain seq x y z
N MET A 1 -66.16 1.91 -2.77
CA MET A 1 -65.16 2.53 -3.66
C MET A 1 -63.83 2.49 -2.92
N THR A 2 -63.02 1.48 -3.23
CA THR A 2 -61.74 1.20 -2.56
C THR A 2 -60.63 1.67 -3.50
N PRO A 3 -59.67 2.52 -3.08
CA PRO A 3 -58.60 2.95 -3.97
C PRO A 3 -57.58 1.83 -4.16
N THR A 4 -57.30 1.53 -5.41
CA THR A 4 -56.28 0.59 -5.89
C THR A 4 -54.89 1.13 -5.55
N ALA A 5 -54.09 0.35 -4.82
CA ALA A 5 -52.68 0.61 -4.59
C ALA A 5 -51.91 0.54 -5.92
N GLY A 6 -51.16 1.59 -6.24
CA GLY A 6 -50.22 1.61 -7.36
C GLY A 6 -49.02 0.70 -7.10
N PRO A 7 -48.33 0.23 -8.15
CA PRO A 7 -47.23 -0.71 -8.00
C PRO A 7 -46.05 -0.03 -7.28
N ASP A 8 -45.51 -0.77 -6.32
CA ASP A 8 -44.31 -0.51 -5.54
C ASP A 8 -43.12 -0.21 -6.47
N PRO A 9 -42.38 0.90 -6.30
CA PRO A 9 -41.18 1.15 -7.10
C PRO A 9 -40.12 0.10 -6.75
N GLN A 10 -40.03 -0.91 -7.62
CA GLN A 10 -38.94 -1.87 -7.63
C GLN A 10 -37.62 -1.10 -7.55
N HIS A 11 -36.83 -1.43 -6.51
CA HIS A 11 -35.43 -1.08 -6.41
C HIS A 11 -34.73 -1.62 -7.66
N GLN A 12 -34.50 -0.76 -8.66
CA GLN A 12 -33.61 -1.08 -9.76
C GLN A 12 -32.19 -1.11 -9.18
N GLN A 13 -31.76 -2.30 -8.77
CA GLN A 13 -30.37 -2.58 -8.49
C GLN A 13 -29.55 -2.30 -9.76
N PRO A 14 -28.44 -1.55 -9.69
CA PRO A 14 -27.53 -1.45 -10.82
C PRO A 14 -26.95 -2.85 -11.11
N THR A 15 -27.34 -3.44 -12.24
CA THR A 15 -26.80 -4.72 -12.69
C THR A 15 -25.40 -4.50 -13.27
N ALA A 16 -24.38 -5.10 -12.68
CA ALA A 16 -23.04 -5.14 -13.27
C ALA A 16 -23.10 -5.83 -14.64
N HIS A 17 -22.85 -5.09 -15.72
CA HIS A 17 -22.84 -5.67 -17.07
C HIS A 17 -21.53 -6.45 -17.28
N TRP A 18 -21.66 -7.78 -17.28
CA TRP A 18 -20.60 -8.72 -17.67
C TRP A 18 -20.80 -9.17 -19.13
N PRO A 19 -19.72 -9.47 -19.88
CA PRO A 19 -18.31 -9.30 -19.53
C PRO A 19 -17.84 -7.83 -19.55
N VAL A 20 -16.94 -7.47 -18.64
CA VAL A 20 -16.27 -6.15 -18.62
C VAL A 20 -14.80 -6.27 -19.00
N LYS A 21 -14.28 -5.26 -19.71
CA LYS A 21 -12.86 -5.07 -19.96
C LYS A 21 -12.41 -3.78 -19.27
N LEU A 22 -11.39 -3.87 -18.43
CA LEU A 22 -10.80 -2.72 -17.73
C LEU A 22 -9.43 -2.42 -18.33
N THR A 23 -9.02 -1.16 -18.30
CA THR A 23 -7.75 -0.71 -18.86
C THR A 23 -7.12 0.29 -17.92
N THR A 24 -5.84 0.11 -17.66
CA THR A 24 -5.02 1.02 -16.87
C THR A 24 -3.91 1.60 -17.76
N GLU A 25 -2.94 2.30 -17.18
CA GLU A 25 -1.79 2.81 -17.92
C GLU A 25 -1.00 1.70 -18.62
N ARG A 26 -0.75 0.58 -17.93
CA ARG A 26 0.12 -0.50 -18.43
C ARG A 26 -0.63 -1.81 -18.69
N LEU A 27 -1.81 -1.98 -18.10
CA LEU A 27 -2.51 -3.26 -18.06
C LEU A 27 -3.86 -3.20 -18.77
N ARG A 28 -4.29 -4.37 -19.23
CA ARG A 28 -5.67 -4.66 -19.65
C ARG A 28 -6.17 -5.84 -18.83
N LEU A 29 -7.37 -5.71 -18.28
CA LEU A 29 -8.05 -6.79 -17.59
C LEU A 29 -9.24 -7.20 -18.44
N ARG A 30 -9.32 -8.49 -18.78
CA ARG A 30 -10.37 -9.03 -19.64
C ARG A 30 -10.87 -10.36 -19.09
N PRO A 31 -12.06 -10.82 -19.52
CA PRO A 31 -12.51 -12.17 -19.18
C PRO A 31 -11.47 -13.22 -19.58
N VAL A 32 -11.44 -14.30 -18.82
CA VAL A 32 -10.60 -15.46 -19.09
C VAL A 32 -10.99 -16.09 -20.42
N GLU A 33 -10.01 -16.30 -21.28
CA GLU A 33 -10.13 -16.95 -22.58
C GLU A 33 -9.48 -18.34 -22.54
N ALA A 34 -9.87 -19.24 -23.46
CA ALA A 34 -9.32 -20.60 -23.51
C ALA A 34 -7.78 -20.62 -23.69
N GLY A 35 -7.22 -19.60 -24.36
CA GLY A 35 -5.78 -19.42 -24.51
C GLY A 35 -5.03 -19.10 -23.21
N ASP A 36 -5.73 -18.70 -22.14
CA ASP A 36 -5.11 -18.35 -20.86
C ASP A 36 -4.93 -19.56 -19.93
N LEU A 37 -5.58 -20.69 -20.23
CA LEU A 37 -5.56 -21.88 -19.39
C LEU A 37 -4.13 -22.38 -19.06
N PRO A 38 -3.15 -22.34 -19.98
CA PRO A 38 -1.76 -22.67 -19.64
C PRO A 38 -1.15 -21.73 -18.59
N MET A 39 -1.46 -20.43 -18.64
CA MET A 39 -0.99 -19.46 -17.65
C MET A 39 -1.68 -19.69 -16.30
N LEU A 40 -3.00 -19.92 -16.30
CA LEU A 40 -3.74 -20.24 -15.08
C LEU A 40 -3.24 -21.52 -14.43
N ARG A 41 -2.97 -22.56 -15.22
CA ARG A 41 -2.31 -23.79 -14.74
C ARG A 41 -0.98 -23.47 -14.06
N ARG A 42 -0.16 -22.61 -14.67
CA ARG A 42 1.12 -22.19 -14.09
C ARG A 42 0.94 -21.47 -12.75
N LEU A 43 -0.04 -20.56 -12.61
CA LEU A 43 -0.35 -19.95 -11.31
C LEU A 43 -0.83 -20.98 -10.27
N LEU A 44 -1.47 -22.06 -10.69
CA LEU A 44 -1.92 -23.14 -9.81
C LEU A 44 -0.80 -24.10 -9.38
N THR A 45 0.28 -24.22 -10.15
CA THR A 45 1.37 -25.17 -9.85
C THR A 45 2.65 -24.51 -9.34
N ASP A 46 2.79 -23.20 -9.51
CA ASP A 46 4.00 -22.48 -9.10
C ASP A 46 4.10 -22.37 -7.57
N VAL A 47 5.24 -22.83 -7.03
CA VAL A 47 5.51 -22.87 -5.58
C VAL A 47 5.57 -21.46 -4.99
N ALA A 48 6.24 -20.52 -5.68
CA ALA A 48 6.40 -19.16 -5.18
C ALA A 48 5.07 -18.39 -5.21
N VAL A 49 4.25 -18.61 -6.24
CA VAL A 49 2.91 -18.00 -6.31
C VAL A 49 2.01 -18.51 -5.19
N ARG A 50 2.15 -19.79 -4.81
CA ARG A 50 1.23 -20.46 -3.88
C ARG A 50 1.76 -20.66 -2.47
N GLU A 51 2.89 -20.04 -2.14
CA GLU A 51 3.51 -20.06 -0.81
C GLU A 51 2.47 -19.79 0.30
N PHE A 52 1.61 -18.78 0.11
CA PHE A 52 0.57 -18.41 1.08
C PHE A 52 -0.84 -18.91 0.70
N LEU A 53 -0.96 -19.72 -0.36
CA LEU A 53 -2.23 -20.24 -0.90
C LEU A 53 -2.37 -21.76 -0.71
N GLY A 54 -1.71 -22.33 0.29
CA GLY A 54 -1.74 -23.77 0.59
C GLY A 54 -0.83 -24.62 -0.30
N GLY A 55 0.16 -24.01 -0.95
CA GLY A 55 1.12 -24.69 -1.82
C GLY A 55 0.56 -25.09 -3.19
N PRO A 56 1.40 -25.60 -4.11
CA PRO A 56 1.00 -26.04 -5.45
C PRO A 56 -0.22 -26.96 -5.46
N VAL A 57 -1.16 -26.71 -6.37
CA VAL A 57 -2.31 -27.59 -6.58
C VAL A 57 -1.83 -28.92 -7.16
N PRO A 58 -2.22 -30.07 -6.56
CA PRO A 58 -1.92 -31.39 -7.10
C PRO A 58 -2.49 -31.59 -8.51
N GLU A 59 -1.78 -32.35 -9.36
CA GLU A 59 -2.10 -32.54 -10.78
C GLU A 59 -3.53 -33.04 -11.03
N ASP A 60 -4.01 -33.95 -10.17
CA ASP A 60 -5.37 -34.52 -10.20
C ASP A 60 -6.48 -33.52 -9.87
N ARG A 61 -6.13 -32.35 -9.32
CA ARG A 61 -7.06 -31.27 -8.96
C ARG A 61 -7.01 -30.08 -9.93
N ILE A 62 -5.97 -29.98 -10.77
CA ILE A 62 -5.78 -28.83 -11.68
C ILE A 62 -6.94 -28.70 -12.66
N GLU A 63 -7.34 -29.80 -13.32
CA GLU A 63 -8.44 -29.75 -14.29
C GLU A 63 -9.74 -29.26 -13.65
N GLN A 64 -10.02 -29.72 -12.43
CA GLN A 64 -11.18 -29.28 -11.66
C GLN A 64 -11.11 -27.77 -11.34
N CYS A 65 -9.93 -27.25 -10.97
CA CYS A 65 -9.74 -25.83 -10.71
C CYS A 65 -9.85 -24.95 -11.96
N LEU A 66 -9.50 -25.47 -13.14
CA LEU A 66 -9.60 -24.75 -14.41
C LEU A 66 -10.98 -24.90 -15.07
N THR A 67 -11.77 -25.86 -14.61
CA THR A 67 -13.12 -26.12 -15.12
C THR A 67 -13.99 -24.88 -14.91
N ASN A 68 -14.62 -24.42 -15.99
CA ASN A 68 -15.49 -23.24 -16.02
C ASN A 68 -14.81 -21.89 -15.74
N GLU A 69 -13.47 -21.79 -15.78
CA GLU A 69 -12.80 -20.48 -15.63
C GLU A 69 -13.03 -19.59 -16.87
N VAL A 70 -13.10 -20.17 -18.07
CA VAL A 70 -13.31 -19.43 -19.32
C VAL A 70 -14.66 -18.72 -19.30
N GLY A 71 -14.63 -17.39 -19.40
CA GLY A 71 -15.83 -16.56 -19.34
C GLY A 71 -16.51 -16.48 -17.97
N LYS A 72 -15.89 -17.00 -16.89
CA LYS A 72 -16.47 -16.92 -15.55
C LYS A 72 -16.63 -15.46 -15.13
N THR A 73 -17.82 -15.14 -14.63
CA THR A 73 -18.11 -13.82 -14.06
C THR A 73 -17.24 -13.59 -12.82
N GLY A 74 -16.69 -12.40 -12.69
CA GLY A 74 -15.76 -12.03 -11.61
C GLY A 74 -14.30 -12.34 -11.92
N HIS A 75 -13.98 -13.08 -12.98
CA HIS A 75 -12.62 -13.58 -13.23
C HIS A 75 -11.95 -12.82 -14.39
N PHE A 76 -10.81 -12.22 -14.08
CA PHE A 76 -10.02 -11.44 -15.02
C PHE A 76 -8.65 -12.08 -15.25
N THR A 77 -8.29 -12.19 -16.53
CA THR A 77 -6.91 -12.30 -16.96
C THR A 77 -6.32 -10.90 -17.05
N VAL A 78 -5.12 -10.71 -16.48
CA VAL A 78 -4.36 -9.45 -16.55
C VAL A 78 -3.30 -9.58 -17.63
N THR A 79 -3.28 -8.65 -18.58
CA THR A 79 -2.30 -8.61 -19.67
C THR A 79 -1.59 -7.26 -19.74
N LEU A 80 -0.33 -7.25 -20.18
CA LEU A 80 0.33 -6.02 -20.60
C LEU A 80 -0.34 -5.43 -21.85
N ALA A 81 -0.13 -4.15 -22.12
CA ALA A 81 -0.61 -3.50 -23.35
C ALA A 81 -0.14 -4.21 -24.64
N ALA A 82 1.01 -4.88 -24.60
CA ALA A 82 1.56 -5.69 -25.69
C ALA A 82 0.89 -7.08 -25.85
N GLY A 83 -0.02 -7.47 -24.95
CA GLY A 83 -0.82 -8.70 -25.02
C GLY A 83 -0.29 -9.88 -24.20
N GLU A 84 0.90 -9.76 -23.60
CA GLU A 84 1.45 -10.79 -22.70
C GLU A 84 0.60 -10.92 -21.44
N VAL A 85 0.28 -12.15 -21.05
CA VAL A 85 -0.51 -12.46 -19.86
C VAL A 85 0.40 -12.52 -18.63
N VAL A 86 0.11 -11.71 -17.61
CA VAL A 86 0.99 -11.54 -16.44
C VAL A 86 0.39 -12.04 -15.13
N GLY A 87 -0.92 -12.21 -15.06
CA GLY A 87 -1.59 -12.66 -13.84
C GLY A 87 -3.11 -12.73 -13.95
N ARG A 88 -3.76 -12.83 -12.79
CA ARG A 88 -5.22 -12.85 -12.64
C ARG A 88 -5.68 -12.01 -11.45
N VAL A 89 -6.91 -11.52 -11.55
CA VAL A 89 -7.69 -10.98 -10.42
C VAL A 89 -9.07 -11.62 -10.47
N THR A 90 -9.59 -12.06 -9.32
CA THR A 90 -10.94 -12.61 -9.20
C THR A 90 -11.74 -11.89 -8.15
N VAL A 91 -13.04 -11.81 -8.37
CA VAL A 91 -14.04 -11.32 -7.43
C VAL A 91 -15.10 -12.40 -7.30
N ASP A 92 -15.01 -13.19 -6.23
CA ASP A 92 -15.92 -14.29 -5.94
C ASP A 92 -16.81 -13.95 -4.72
N PRO A 93 -17.94 -14.63 -4.50
CA PRO A 93 -18.63 -14.58 -3.23
C PRO A 93 -17.72 -15.03 -2.08
N ASP A 94 -17.71 -14.29 -0.97
CA ASP A 94 -16.96 -14.69 0.21
C ASP A 94 -17.71 -15.81 0.96
N HIS A 95 -17.13 -17.00 1.03
CA HIS A 95 -17.76 -18.16 1.70
C HIS A 95 -17.93 -17.99 3.21
N ARG A 96 -17.27 -16.99 3.81
CA ARG A 96 -17.28 -16.71 5.25
C ARG A 96 -18.35 -15.68 5.63
N ALA A 97 -18.98 -15.00 4.68
CA ALA A 97 -20.06 -14.05 4.98
C ALA A 97 -21.03 -13.86 3.82
N ASP A 98 -22.33 -14.03 4.10
CA ASP A 98 -23.39 -13.73 3.14
C ASP A 98 -23.37 -12.25 2.73
N GLY A 99 -23.45 -11.99 1.42
CA GLY A 99 -23.48 -10.63 0.89
C GLY A 99 -22.14 -9.89 0.84
N ARG A 100 -21.01 -10.57 1.11
CA ARG A 100 -19.67 -10.03 0.88
C ARG A 100 -19.02 -10.68 -0.35
N SER A 101 -18.24 -9.90 -1.09
CA SER A 101 -17.36 -10.43 -2.15
C SER A 101 -15.92 -10.45 -1.68
N GLU A 102 -15.18 -11.45 -2.12
CA GLU A 102 -13.75 -11.58 -1.89
C GLU A 102 -12.98 -11.28 -3.18
N ILE A 103 -12.03 -10.35 -3.11
CA ILE A 103 -11.06 -10.09 -4.16
C ILE A 103 -9.79 -10.92 -3.92
N SER A 104 -9.39 -11.68 -4.93
CA SER A 104 -8.18 -12.50 -4.93
C SER A 104 -7.32 -12.15 -6.15
N TYR A 105 -6.00 -12.31 -6.05
CA TYR A 105 -5.09 -11.98 -7.13
C TYR A 105 -3.82 -12.82 -7.08
N ALA A 106 -3.26 -13.13 -8.26
CA ALA A 106 -2.02 -13.89 -8.40
C ALA A 106 -1.28 -13.49 -9.68
N PHE A 107 0.04 -13.35 -9.59
CA PHE A 107 0.90 -12.91 -10.70
C PHE A 107 2.10 -13.84 -10.82
N LEU A 108 2.51 -14.09 -12.07
CA LEU A 108 3.67 -14.94 -12.35
C LEU A 108 4.92 -14.40 -11.64
N PRO A 109 5.84 -15.24 -11.13
CA PRO A 109 6.98 -14.80 -10.33
C PRO A 109 7.82 -13.72 -11.02
N GLU A 110 8.09 -13.87 -12.31
CA GLU A 110 8.86 -12.91 -13.12
C GLU A 110 8.13 -11.57 -13.36
N GLN A 111 6.84 -11.47 -13.03
CA GLN A 111 6.02 -10.26 -13.17
C GLN A 111 5.77 -9.58 -11.80
N GLN A 112 6.30 -10.13 -10.71
CA GLN A 112 6.20 -9.53 -9.39
C GLN A 112 7.25 -8.42 -9.19
N GLY A 113 6.91 -7.42 -8.39
CA GLY A 113 7.82 -6.29 -8.09
C GLY A 113 7.65 -5.06 -9.00
N TYR A 114 6.94 -5.19 -10.14
CA TYR A 114 6.68 -4.07 -11.06
C TYR A 114 5.41 -3.24 -10.73
N GLY A 115 4.76 -3.53 -9.60
CA GLY A 115 3.53 -2.86 -9.17
C GLY A 115 2.25 -3.30 -9.89
N PHE A 116 2.29 -4.31 -10.77
CA PHE A 116 1.13 -4.75 -11.55
C PHE A 116 -0.05 -5.22 -10.69
N ALA A 117 0.23 -5.91 -9.58
CA ALA A 117 -0.83 -6.33 -8.65
C ALA A 117 -1.56 -5.13 -8.05
N ARG A 118 -0.84 -4.08 -7.64
CA ARG A 118 -1.45 -2.86 -7.10
C ARG A 118 -2.31 -2.18 -8.16
N GLU A 119 -1.79 -2.03 -9.37
CA GLU A 119 -2.49 -1.39 -10.49
C GLU A 119 -3.76 -2.15 -10.89
N ALA A 120 -3.66 -3.47 -11.07
CA ALA A 120 -4.80 -4.31 -11.46
C ALA A 120 -5.88 -4.36 -10.37
N VAL A 121 -5.49 -4.56 -9.11
CA VAL A 121 -6.45 -4.66 -8.00
C VAL A 121 -7.10 -3.30 -7.73
N ALA A 122 -6.37 -2.18 -7.83
CA ALA A 122 -6.95 -0.83 -7.72
C ALA A 122 -8.06 -0.62 -8.76
N GLU A 123 -7.82 -1.01 -10.01
CA GLU A 123 -8.78 -0.86 -11.10
C GLU A 123 -10.02 -1.74 -10.88
N VAL A 124 -9.84 -2.99 -10.45
CA VAL A 124 -10.97 -3.87 -10.11
C VAL A 124 -11.77 -3.30 -8.93
N LEU A 125 -11.12 -2.83 -7.87
CA LEU A 125 -11.82 -2.23 -6.73
C LEU A 125 -12.61 -0.97 -7.13
N SER A 126 -12.02 -0.11 -7.98
CA SER A 126 -12.70 1.06 -8.54
C SER A 126 -13.93 0.66 -9.35
N TRP A 127 -13.81 -0.34 -10.21
CA TRP A 127 -14.92 -0.86 -11.00
C TRP A 127 -16.01 -1.49 -10.12
N VAL A 128 -15.62 -2.35 -9.16
CA VAL A 128 -16.55 -2.99 -8.21
C VAL A 128 -17.31 -1.95 -7.40
N ALA A 129 -16.63 -0.91 -6.91
CA ALA A 129 -17.27 0.22 -6.24
C ALA A 129 -18.24 0.97 -7.16
N SER A 130 -17.97 1.02 -8.47
CA SER A 130 -18.86 1.68 -9.42
C SER A 130 -20.14 0.89 -9.71
N VAL A 131 -20.13 -0.44 -9.58
CA VAL A 131 -21.27 -1.29 -9.96
C VAL A 131 -22.04 -1.88 -8.78
N LEU A 132 -21.38 -2.22 -7.68
CA LEU A 132 -22.04 -2.85 -6.53
C LEU A 132 -22.74 -1.84 -5.62
N PRO A 133 -23.79 -2.26 -4.87
CA PRO A 133 -24.44 -1.42 -3.86
C PRO A 133 -23.45 -0.88 -2.82
N ALA A 134 -23.75 0.28 -2.22
CA ALA A 134 -22.84 0.94 -1.27
C ALA A 134 -22.66 0.14 0.03
N GLU A 135 -23.67 -0.64 0.39
CA GLU A 135 -23.69 -1.57 1.51
C GLU A 135 -22.96 -2.90 1.23
N HIS A 136 -22.64 -3.19 -0.04
CA HIS A 136 -21.99 -4.43 -0.42
C HIS A 136 -20.52 -4.40 0.00
N GLN A 137 -20.14 -5.33 0.88
CA GLN A 137 -18.77 -5.40 1.36
C GLN A 137 -17.89 -6.11 0.34
N VAL A 138 -16.68 -5.58 0.15
CA VAL A 138 -15.61 -6.25 -0.59
C VAL A 138 -14.46 -6.44 0.37
N GLY A 139 -13.90 -7.65 0.43
CA GLY A 139 -12.76 -7.95 1.28
C GLY A 139 -11.70 -8.74 0.55
N ALA A 140 -10.53 -8.85 1.16
CA ALA A 140 -9.45 -9.72 0.71
C ALA A 140 -8.91 -10.48 1.93
N VAL A 141 -8.52 -11.74 1.75
CA VAL A 141 -7.86 -12.52 2.78
C VAL A 141 -6.47 -12.91 2.34
N THR A 142 -5.55 -12.84 3.30
CA THR A 142 -4.18 -13.31 3.12
C THR A 142 -3.61 -13.78 4.45
N GLN A 143 -2.61 -14.66 4.41
CA GLN A 143 -1.94 -15.10 5.62
C GLN A 143 -1.26 -13.92 6.34
N ALA A 144 -1.23 -13.93 7.66
CA ALA A 144 -0.54 -12.93 8.47
C ALA A 144 0.95 -12.84 8.10
N ALA A 145 1.55 -13.96 7.70
CA ALA A 145 2.92 -14.09 7.21
C ALA A 145 3.15 -13.46 5.82
N ASN A 146 2.10 -13.23 5.03
CA ASN A 146 2.21 -12.65 3.68
C ASN A 146 2.35 -11.13 3.74
N SER A 147 3.53 -10.67 4.17
CA SER A 147 3.84 -9.25 4.34
C SER A 147 3.63 -8.43 3.05
N ARG A 148 3.96 -9.00 1.89
CA ARG A 148 3.81 -8.37 0.56
C ARG A 148 2.34 -8.07 0.24
N SER A 149 1.45 -9.06 0.39
CA SER A 149 0.01 -8.88 0.16
C SER A 149 -0.59 -7.92 1.18
N ARG A 150 -0.24 -8.04 2.47
CA ARG A 150 -0.71 -7.13 3.52
C ARG A 150 -0.31 -5.68 3.27
N HIS A 151 0.92 -5.44 2.80
CA HIS A 151 1.37 -4.10 2.42
C HIS A 151 0.56 -3.55 1.24
N LEU A 152 0.38 -4.36 0.18
CA LEU A 152 -0.41 -3.99 -1.00
C LEU A 152 -1.84 -3.62 -0.61
N LEU A 153 -2.52 -4.45 0.20
CA LEU A 153 -3.91 -4.21 0.60
C LEU A 153 -4.07 -2.90 1.38
N ARG A 154 -3.12 -2.59 2.29
CA ARG A 154 -3.09 -1.29 3.00
C ARG A 154 -2.86 -0.11 2.06
N ARG A 155 -1.94 -0.25 1.10
CA ARG A 155 -1.68 0.76 0.04
C ARG A 155 -2.89 1.03 -0.85
N LEU A 156 -3.80 0.05 -1.00
CA LEU A 156 -5.05 0.20 -1.72
C LEU A 156 -6.19 0.76 -0.87
N GLY A 157 -5.92 1.11 0.39
CA GLY A 157 -6.90 1.68 1.32
C GLY A 157 -7.78 0.64 2.01
N LEU A 158 -7.48 -0.65 1.90
CA LEU A 158 -8.17 -1.67 2.70
C LEU A 158 -7.61 -1.65 4.13
N PHE A 159 -8.51 -1.83 5.10
CA PHE A 159 -8.17 -1.87 6.51
C PHE A 159 -8.35 -3.28 7.07
N GLU A 160 -7.50 -3.62 8.04
CA GLU A 160 -7.56 -4.89 8.74
C GLU A 160 -8.83 -4.94 9.61
N SER A 161 -9.71 -5.91 9.34
CA SER A 161 -11.01 -6.02 10.02
C SER A 161 -11.07 -7.18 11.00
N ALA A 162 -10.41 -8.31 10.70
CA ALA A 162 -10.45 -9.50 11.54
C ALA A 162 -9.23 -10.38 11.31
N ARG A 163 -8.95 -11.24 12.29
CA ARG A 163 -7.96 -12.31 12.20
C ARG A 163 -8.59 -13.63 12.62
N PHE A 164 -8.19 -14.72 11.97
CA PHE A 164 -8.73 -16.04 12.23
C PHE A 164 -7.74 -17.12 11.74
N THR A 165 -7.96 -18.38 12.13
CA THR A 165 -7.13 -19.50 11.66
C THR A 165 -7.88 -20.28 10.58
N GLU A 166 -7.28 -20.42 9.40
CA GLU A 166 -7.79 -21.25 8.31
C GLU A 166 -6.60 -21.90 7.58
N TYR A 167 -6.77 -23.13 7.09
CA TYR A 167 -5.73 -23.91 6.41
C TYR A 167 -4.42 -24.05 7.21
N GLY A 168 -4.51 -24.09 8.54
CA GLY A 168 -3.35 -24.25 9.43
C GLY A 168 -2.48 -23.00 9.61
N ALA A 169 -2.92 -21.84 9.14
CA ALA A 169 -2.20 -20.57 9.28
C ALA A 169 -3.11 -19.45 9.81
N GLU A 170 -2.50 -18.45 10.45
CA GLU A 170 -3.20 -17.22 10.82
C GLU A 170 -3.50 -16.41 9.53
N GLN A 171 -4.77 -16.06 9.35
CA GLN A 171 -5.30 -15.28 8.25
C GLN A 171 -5.69 -13.89 8.74
N VAL A 172 -5.60 -12.91 7.84
CA VAL A 172 -6.02 -11.54 8.08
C VAL A 172 -7.06 -11.15 7.03
N LEU A 173 -8.25 -10.78 7.49
CA LEU A 173 -9.29 -10.19 6.65
C LEU A 173 -9.06 -8.69 6.55
N TYR A 174 -8.97 -8.22 5.30
CA TYR A 174 -9.00 -6.83 4.94
C TYR A 174 -10.36 -6.49 4.35
N LEU A 175 -10.96 -5.38 4.78
CA LEU A 175 -12.17 -4.85 4.17
C LEU A 175 -11.83 -3.62 3.36
N TYR A 176 -12.44 -3.55 2.18
CA TYR A 176 -12.39 -2.38 1.32
C TYR A 176 -13.51 -1.44 1.71
N ASP A 177 -13.12 -0.23 2.07
CA ASP A 177 -14.02 0.89 2.15
C ASP A 177 -13.93 1.68 0.84
N PRO A 178 -14.89 1.53 -0.09
CA PRO A 178 -14.82 2.25 -1.35
C PRO A 178 -14.76 3.77 -1.09
N PRO A 179 -13.83 4.50 -1.73
CA PRO A 179 -13.91 5.95 -1.72
C PRO A 179 -15.28 6.32 -2.29
N ALA A 180 -16.07 7.08 -1.51
CA ALA A 180 -17.49 7.30 -1.75
C ALA A 180 -17.80 7.44 -3.26
N ARG A 181 -18.69 6.56 -3.75
CA ARG A 181 -19.18 6.57 -5.14
C ARG A 181 -19.46 8.02 -5.52
N THR A 182 -19.04 8.42 -6.71
CA THR A 182 -19.45 9.68 -7.30
C THR A 182 -20.99 9.68 -7.42
N GLY A 183 -21.65 10.18 -6.38
CA GLY A 183 -23.10 10.19 -6.22
C GLY A 183 -23.49 9.83 -4.79
N ALA A 184 -23.91 10.85 -4.01
CA ALA A 184 -24.60 10.83 -2.71
C ALA A 184 -24.65 9.45 -2.00
N ASP A 185 -24.05 9.21 -0.85
CA ASP A 185 -24.39 9.90 0.40
C ASP A 185 -23.50 9.32 1.52
N ARG A 186 -22.32 9.90 1.75
CA ARG A 186 -21.69 9.86 3.07
C ARG A 186 -21.88 11.23 3.67
N PRO A 187 -22.70 11.40 4.72
CA PRO A 187 -22.85 12.70 5.35
C PRO A 187 -21.48 13.19 5.81
N GLY A 188 -21.00 14.28 5.20
CA GLY A 188 -19.78 15.00 5.58
C GLY A 188 -18.54 14.86 4.68
N ARG A 189 -18.55 14.08 3.58
CA ARG A 189 -17.35 13.92 2.73
C ARG A 189 -17.33 14.86 1.52
N TRP A 190 -16.18 15.47 1.25
CA TRP A 190 -15.91 16.24 0.02
C TRP A 190 -15.50 15.32 -1.13
N ARG A 191 -15.94 15.63 -2.35
CA ARG A 191 -15.58 14.92 -3.60
C ARG A 191 -14.94 15.88 -4.58
N THR A 192 -13.89 15.46 -5.28
CA THR A 192 -13.32 16.23 -6.40
C THR A 192 -14.27 16.16 -7.59
N VAL A 193 -14.71 17.33 -8.07
CA VAL A 193 -15.54 17.51 -9.27
C VAL A 193 -14.65 17.76 -10.49
N ASN A 194 -13.60 18.57 -10.31
CA ASN A 194 -12.64 18.89 -11.34
C ASN A 194 -11.26 19.08 -10.70
N ARG A 195 -10.19 18.81 -11.44
CA ARG A 195 -8.81 19.03 -11.00
C ARG A 195 -8.04 19.79 -12.07
N GLN A 196 -7.39 20.86 -11.66
CA GLN A 196 -6.52 21.69 -12.50
C GLN A 196 -5.09 21.64 -11.98
N VAL A 197 -4.11 21.51 -12.88
CA VAL A 197 -2.69 21.73 -12.56
C VAL A 197 -2.41 23.23 -12.67
N LEU A 198 -2.02 23.86 -11.56
CA LEU A 198 -1.64 25.28 -11.54
C LEU A 198 -0.14 25.48 -11.82
N HIS A 199 0.68 24.54 -11.35
CA HIS A 199 2.12 24.55 -11.54
C HIS A 199 2.66 23.12 -11.56
N ASP A 200 3.65 22.87 -12.41
CA ASP A 200 4.35 21.61 -12.52
C ASP A 200 5.85 21.91 -12.57
N GLY A 201 6.55 21.68 -11.45
CA GLY A 201 7.94 22.03 -11.25
C GLY A 201 8.78 20.85 -10.76
N PRO A 202 10.10 21.04 -10.61
CA PRO A 202 11.03 19.96 -10.27
C PRO A 202 10.83 19.39 -8.87
N HIS A 203 10.36 20.19 -7.91
CA HIS A 203 10.19 19.75 -6.51
C HIS A 203 8.74 19.52 -6.11
N ILE A 204 7.79 20.22 -6.73
CA ILE A 204 6.37 20.15 -6.40
C ILE A 204 5.50 20.29 -7.64
N ARG A 205 4.32 19.68 -7.59
CA ARG A 205 3.21 19.97 -8.50
C ARG A 205 2.06 20.57 -7.70
N LEU A 206 1.64 21.79 -8.04
CA LEU A 206 0.51 22.47 -7.40
C LEU A 206 -0.79 22.17 -8.17
N LEU A 207 -1.75 21.64 -7.45
CA LEU A 207 -3.04 21.20 -7.96
C LEU A 207 -4.17 21.97 -7.28
N SER A 208 -5.23 22.23 -8.03
CA SER A 208 -6.45 22.84 -7.54
C SER A 208 -7.65 21.99 -7.91
N ASP A 209 -8.33 21.51 -6.87
CA ASP A 209 -9.54 20.71 -7.00
C ASP A 209 -10.76 21.59 -6.76
N THR A 210 -11.75 21.54 -7.66
CA THR A 210 -13.11 21.95 -7.33
C THR A 210 -13.72 20.83 -6.51
N VAL A 211 -14.16 21.12 -5.28
CA VAL A 211 -14.72 20.09 -4.39
C VAL A 211 -16.19 20.33 -4.09
N ALA A 212 -16.97 19.26 -3.95
CA ALA A 212 -18.39 19.31 -3.62
C ALA A 212 -18.70 18.41 -2.43
N GLY A 213 -19.64 18.82 -1.58
CA GLY A 213 -20.02 18.08 -0.38
C GLY A 213 -20.49 19.02 0.74
N PRO A 214 -20.97 18.50 1.87
CA PRO A 214 -21.35 19.33 3.01
C PRO A 214 -20.19 20.20 3.48
N HIS A 215 -20.40 21.52 3.55
CA HIS A 215 -19.39 22.51 3.92
C HIS A 215 -18.10 22.48 3.08
N ALA A 216 -18.15 21.93 1.86
CA ALA A 216 -17.03 21.96 0.93
C ALA A 216 -16.67 23.40 0.54
N PRO A 217 -15.38 23.77 0.51
CA PRO A 217 -14.97 25.00 -0.16
C PRO A 217 -15.20 24.83 -1.66
N ASP A 218 -15.40 25.93 -2.38
CA ASP A 218 -15.51 25.88 -3.84
C ASP A 218 -14.23 25.34 -4.50
N ARG A 219 -13.09 25.50 -3.80
CA ARG A 219 -11.76 25.19 -4.29
C ARG A 219 -10.85 24.69 -3.16
N TYR A 220 -10.07 23.66 -3.45
CA TYR A 220 -9.07 23.08 -2.56
C TYR A 220 -7.72 23.03 -3.27
N GLU A 221 -6.73 23.77 -2.80
CA GLU A 221 -5.37 23.72 -3.35
C GLU A 221 -4.49 22.78 -2.52
N HIS A 222 -3.70 21.97 -3.20
CA HIS A 222 -2.84 20.96 -2.58
C HIS A 222 -1.64 20.67 -3.49
N ILE A 223 -0.58 20.11 -2.91
CA ILE A 223 0.64 19.73 -3.61
C ILE A 223 0.72 18.21 -3.78
N ALA A 224 1.10 17.79 -4.98
CA ALA A 224 1.57 16.44 -5.23
C ALA A 224 3.10 16.43 -5.10
N VAL A 225 3.58 15.61 -4.18
CA VAL A 225 5.00 15.31 -3.92
C VAL A 225 5.14 13.80 -3.76
N ALA A 226 6.35 13.28 -3.90
CA ALA A 226 6.61 11.86 -3.71
C ALA A 226 6.33 11.43 -2.27
N ASP A 227 5.97 10.16 -2.09
CA ASP A 227 6.09 9.51 -0.78
C ASP A 227 7.57 9.57 -0.34
N ALA A 228 7.81 9.47 0.97
CA ALA A 228 9.14 9.48 1.53
C ALA A 228 9.38 8.31 2.50
N VAL A 229 10.64 8.05 2.81
CA VAL A 229 11.07 7.09 3.82
C VAL A 229 11.97 7.77 4.84
N ARG A 230 11.94 7.28 6.10
CA ARG A 230 12.88 7.66 7.15
C ARG A 230 13.41 6.42 7.83
N VAL A 231 14.73 6.37 8.02
CA VAL A 231 15.44 5.16 8.45
C VAL A 231 16.08 5.36 9.81
N VAL A 232 15.67 4.55 10.78
CA VAL A 232 16.38 4.39 12.05
C VAL A 232 17.41 3.28 11.88
N ALA A 233 18.64 3.63 11.54
CA ALA A 233 19.73 2.66 11.45
C ALA A 233 20.32 2.41 12.85
N LEU A 234 19.84 1.35 13.52
CA LEU A 234 20.23 0.97 14.88
C LEU A 234 21.37 -0.05 14.84
N ASP A 235 22.49 0.30 15.45
CA ASP A 235 23.65 -0.59 15.57
C ASP A 235 23.63 -1.45 16.85
N ASP A 236 24.56 -2.41 16.91
CA ASP A 236 24.68 -3.36 18.02
C ASP A 236 25.06 -2.69 19.36
N SER A 237 25.49 -1.42 19.34
CA SER A 237 25.77 -0.64 20.56
C SER A 237 24.53 0.07 21.11
N GLY A 238 23.38 -0.02 20.42
CA GLY A 238 22.17 0.71 20.76
C GLY A 238 22.18 2.17 20.27
N SER A 239 23.08 2.51 19.35
CA SER A 239 23.16 3.84 18.76
C SER A 239 22.47 3.88 17.40
N ILE A 240 21.86 5.02 17.10
CA ILE A 240 21.28 5.32 15.79
C ILE A 240 22.16 6.28 15.01
N VAL A 241 22.03 6.23 13.68
CA VAL A 241 22.69 7.17 12.78
C VAL A 241 21.78 8.37 12.54
N LEU A 242 22.33 9.56 12.74
CA LEU A 242 21.73 10.84 12.36
C LEU A 242 22.62 11.52 11.33
N VAL A 243 22.00 12.24 10.42
CA VAL A 243 22.66 13.12 9.47
C VAL A 243 22.28 14.57 9.75
N GLU A 244 23.18 15.49 9.44
CA GLU A 244 22.92 16.92 9.57
C GLU A 244 23.26 17.64 8.27
N ASP A 245 22.27 18.29 7.69
CA ASP A 245 22.39 19.00 6.43
C ASP A 245 21.73 20.38 6.45
N GLU A 246 22.06 21.22 5.48
CA GLU A 246 21.53 22.57 5.32
C GLU A 246 20.13 22.53 4.67
N PHE A 247 19.12 22.94 5.43
CA PHE A 247 17.77 23.06 4.91
C PHE A 247 17.56 24.51 4.43
N TYR A 248 17.36 24.66 3.12
CA TYR A 248 17.21 25.97 2.48
C TYR A 248 16.04 26.79 3.03
N LEU A 249 14.85 26.19 3.18
CA LEU A 249 13.64 26.94 3.58
C LEU A 249 13.66 27.45 5.04
N PRO A 250 14.14 26.67 6.02
CA PRO A 250 14.31 27.15 7.39
C PRO A 250 15.63 27.90 7.61
N ASP A 251 16.49 28.02 6.59
CA ASP A 251 17.79 28.71 6.60
C ASP A 251 18.69 28.28 7.76
N ARG A 252 18.80 26.96 7.97
CA ARG A 252 19.62 26.38 9.05
C ARG A 252 20.03 24.95 8.76
N ARG A 253 21.09 24.51 9.43
CA ARG A 253 21.41 23.08 9.51
C ARG A 253 20.43 22.37 10.45
N MET A 254 19.98 21.20 10.03
CA MET A 254 19.02 20.40 10.77
C MET A 254 19.53 18.98 10.95
N LEU A 255 19.45 18.48 12.18
CA LEU A 255 19.71 17.09 12.49
C LEU A 255 18.45 16.26 12.22
N HIS A 256 18.58 15.20 11.42
CA HIS A 256 17.48 14.30 11.05
C HIS A 256 17.98 12.87 10.82
N LEU A 257 17.05 11.93 10.66
CA LEU A 257 17.37 10.58 10.22
C LEU A 257 17.65 10.56 8.72
N PRO A 258 18.47 9.61 8.24
CA PRO A 258 18.62 9.39 6.82
C PRO A 258 17.30 8.98 6.15
N GLY A 259 17.17 9.31 4.87
CA GLY A 259 16.00 8.98 4.05
C GLY A 259 15.66 10.05 3.02
N GLY A 260 14.78 9.70 2.09
CA GLY A 260 14.40 10.60 1.00
C GLY A 260 13.12 10.18 0.30
N GLY A 261 12.95 10.70 -0.92
CA GLY A 261 11.80 10.43 -1.77
C GLY A 261 11.78 9.00 -2.29
N VAL A 262 10.60 8.44 -2.42
CA VAL A 262 10.36 7.13 -3.03
C VAL A 262 10.09 7.33 -4.51
N GLU A 263 10.86 6.65 -5.37
CA GLU A 263 10.65 6.73 -6.80
C GLU A 263 9.33 6.05 -7.23
N PRO A 264 8.71 6.48 -8.35
CA PRO A 264 7.49 5.87 -8.84
C PRO A 264 7.63 4.35 -9.05
N GLY A 265 6.90 3.57 -8.24
CA GLY A 265 6.90 2.11 -8.29
C GLY A 265 8.02 1.44 -7.49
N GLU A 266 8.88 2.20 -6.81
CA GLU A 266 9.95 1.68 -5.96
C GLU A 266 9.37 1.02 -4.70
N ASP A 267 10.00 -0.09 -4.29
CA ASP A 267 9.70 -0.72 -3.00
C ASP A 267 10.23 0.14 -1.85
N LEU A 268 9.46 0.26 -0.77
CA LEU A 268 9.82 1.15 0.35
C LEU A 268 11.11 0.73 1.06
N VAL A 269 11.39 -0.57 1.16
CA VAL A 269 12.63 -1.06 1.76
C VAL A 269 13.80 -0.81 0.82
N HIS A 270 13.60 -0.95 -0.49
CA HIS A 270 14.61 -0.58 -1.47
C HIS A 270 14.93 0.91 -1.45
N ALA A 271 13.92 1.78 -1.44
CA ALA A 271 14.09 3.23 -1.30
C ALA A 271 14.87 3.56 -0.02
N ALA A 272 14.46 2.98 1.11
CA ALA A 272 15.12 3.19 2.39
C ALA A 272 16.58 2.71 2.42
N ALA A 273 16.87 1.56 1.78
CA ALA A 273 18.21 1.02 1.68
C ALA A 273 19.11 1.87 0.77
N ARG A 274 18.57 2.35 -0.36
CA ARG A 274 19.24 3.26 -1.28
C ARG A 274 19.64 4.55 -0.57
N GLU A 275 18.68 5.24 0.03
CA GLU A 275 18.90 6.51 0.75
C GLU A 275 19.90 6.34 1.91
N LEU A 276 19.75 5.29 2.71
CA LEU A 276 20.71 4.99 3.79
C LEU A 276 22.14 4.83 3.24
N GLU A 277 22.31 4.07 2.16
CA GLU A 277 23.64 3.84 1.59
C GLU A 277 24.21 5.11 0.94
N GLU A 278 23.40 5.86 0.19
CA GLU A 278 23.80 7.08 -0.50
C GLU A 278 24.27 8.16 0.48
N GLU A 279 23.48 8.45 1.51
CA GLU A 279 23.73 9.52 2.49
C GLU A 279 24.82 9.16 3.51
N THR A 280 24.90 7.90 3.92
CA THR A 280 25.71 7.48 5.08
C THR A 280 26.80 6.46 4.76
N GLY A 281 26.76 5.82 3.58
CA GLY A 281 27.64 4.71 3.25
C GLY A 281 27.40 3.47 4.10
N LEU A 282 26.18 3.28 4.63
CA LEU A 282 25.81 2.15 5.46
C LEU A 282 24.81 1.24 4.76
N ARG A 283 24.87 -0.05 5.08
CA ARG A 283 23.91 -1.07 4.65
C ARG A 283 23.30 -1.73 5.89
N ALA A 284 22.11 -2.29 5.75
CA ALA A 284 21.46 -3.06 6.79
C ALA A 284 21.05 -4.44 6.28
N ALA A 285 21.17 -5.45 7.15
CA ALA A 285 20.79 -6.81 6.85
C ALA A 285 19.30 -7.09 7.09
N ARG A 286 18.66 -6.32 7.98
CA ARG A 286 17.27 -6.52 8.39
C ARG A 286 16.53 -5.20 8.42
N TRP A 287 15.26 -5.25 8.00
CA TRP A 287 14.38 -4.09 7.85
C TRP A 287 13.01 -4.39 8.43
N GLU A 288 12.53 -3.49 9.29
CA GLU A 288 11.24 -3.59 9.95
C GLU A 288 10.44 -2.31 9.78
N HIS A 289 9.15 -2.44 9.53
CA HIS A 289 8.26 -1.30 9.36
C HIS A 289 7.76 -0.80 10.72
N LEU A 290 8.10 0.45 11.06
CA LEU A 290 7.72 1.07 12.34
C LEU A 290 6.36 1.79 12.29
N GLY A 291 5.99 2.33 11.14
CA GLY A 291 4.78 3.14 11.00
C GLY A 291 4.75 3.97 9.73
N VAL A 292 3.65 4.70 9.54
CA VAL A 292 3.46 5.67 8.47
C VAL A 292 2.88 6.95 9.07
N ILE A 293 3.39 8.10 8.64
CA ILE A 293 2.81 9.40 8.97
C ILE A 293 2.35 10.13 7.71
N HIS A 294 1.38 11.03 7.89
CA HIS A 294 1.05 12.07 6.91
C HIS A 294 1.61 13.38 7.46
N PRO A 295 2.74 13.90 6.94
CA PRO A 295 3.37 15.08 7.52
C PRO A 295 2.50 16.34 7.40
N LEU A 296 1.77 16.48 6.29
CA LEU A 296 0.95 17.64 5.96
C LEU A 296 -0.37 17.21 5.30
N PRO A 297 -1.28 16.52 6.01
CA PRO A 297 -2.47 15.88 5.42
C PRO A 297 -3.46 16.86 4.79
N SER A 298 -3.43 18.15 5.19
CA SER A 298 -4.22 19.20 4.54
C SER A 298 -3.63 19.65 3.21
N CYS A 299 -2.33 19.44 2.97
CA CYS A 299 -1.64 19.97 1.80
C CYS A 299 -1.24 18.87 0.81
N THR A 300 -1.06 17.63 1.26
CA THR A 300 -0.65 16.52 0.40
C THR A 300 -1.15 15.19 0.92
N ALA A 301 -1.39 14.26 0.00
CA ALA A 301 -1.66 12.86 0.31
C ALA A 301 -0.37 12.03 0.49
N ALA A 302 0.80 12.63 0.22
CA ALA A 302 2.08 11.95 0.37
C ALA A 302 2.33 11.53 1.81
N THR A 303 2.91 10.35 1.95
CA THR A 303 3.20 9.72 3.24
C THR A 303 4.70 9.65 3.50
N THR A 304 5.08 9.55 4.76
CA THR A 304 6.43 9.16 5.15
C THR A 304 6.37 7.81 5.86
N THR A 305 7.00 6.80 5.28
CA THR A 305 7.14 5.46 5.89
C THR A 305 8.36 5.45 6.80
N LEU A 306 8.19 4.94 8.01
CA LEU A 306 9.23 4.87 9.04
C LEU A 306 9.74 3.43 9.10
N LEU A 307 11.06 3.24 8.96
CA LEU A 307 11.69 1.92 8.99
C LEU A 307 12.79 1.84 10.05
N LEU A 308 12.90 0.69 10.69
CA LEU A 308 14.02 0.30 11.53
C LEU A 308 14.94 -0.59 10.71
N ALA A 309 16.23 -0.27 10.70
CA ALA A 309 17.27 -1.01 10.01
C ALA A 309 18.29 -1.53 11.03
N THR A 310 18.57 -2.83 11.02
CA THR A 310 19.51 -3.49 11.94
C THR A 310 20.49 -4.40 11.20
N GLY A 311 21.55 -4.83 11.88
CA GLY A 311 22.69 -5.52 11.26
C GLY A 311 23.45 -4.58 10.33
N ILE A 312 23.87 -3.44 10.89
CA ILE A 312 24.49 -2.34 10.14
C ILE A 312 25.91 -2.72 9.72
N GLY A 313 26.19 -2.61 8.42
CA GLY A 313 27.50 -2.85 7.81
C GLY A 313 27.94 -1.71 6.89
N ALA A 314 29.17 -1.83 6.38
CA ALA A 314 29.73 -0.85 5.45
C ALA A 314 29.12 -1.00 4.04
N GLY A 315 28.82 0.13 3.41
CA GLY A 315 28.43 0.28 2.02
C GLY A 315 29.30 1.31 1.30
N VAL A 316 28.78 1.87 0.21
CA VAL A 316 29.46 2.88 -0.60
C VAL A 316 28.64 4.17 -0.61
N MET A 317 29.14 5.19 0.08
CA MET A 317 28.54 6.52 0.13
C MET A 317 28.52 7.17 -1.26
N ARG A 318 27.35 7.64 -1.68
CA ARG A 318 27.08 8.21 -3.00
C ARG A 318 26.03 9.33 -2.90
N ARG A 319 26.43 10.43 -2.26
CA ARG A 319 25.59 11.61 -2.08
C ARG A 319 25.35 12.38 -3.37
N ASP A 320 24.20 13.03 -3.47
CA ASP A 320 23.95 14.01 -4.52
C ASP A 320 24.89 15.22 -4.33
N THR A 321 25.11 15.95 -5.41
CA THR A 321 25.71 17.30 -5.44
C THR A 321 25.09 18.26 -4.42
N THR A 322 23.80 18.13 -4.10
CA THR A 322 23.12 18.97 -3.08
C THR A 322 23.45 18.58 -1.65
N GLU A 323 24.01 17.39 -1.42
CA GLU A 323 24.20 16.77 -0.09
C GLU A 323 25.68 16.66 0.29
N VAL A 324 26.59 17.21 -0.52
CA VAL A 324 28.05 17.12 -0.30
C VAL A 324 28.46 17.68 1.08
N GLY A 325 27.71 18.65 1.61
CA GLY A 325 27.94 19.28 2.92
C GLY A 325 27.39 18.51 4.14
N MET A 326 26.67 17.42 3.91
CA MET A 326 26.01 16.64 4.95
C MET A 326 27.02 15.99 5.90
N THR A 327 26.78 16.02 7.21
CA THR A 327 27.60 15.32 8.21
C THR A 327 26.82 14.14 8.80
N MET A 328 27.53 13.16 9.35
CA MET A 328 26.94 11.96 9.96
C MET A 328 27.45 11.82 11.39
N GLN A 329 26.56 11.45 12.32
CA GLN A 329 26.91 11.13 13.70
C GLN A 329 26.15 9.90 14.21
N ARG A 330 26.79 9.11 15.06
CA ARG A 330 26.14 8.03 15.82
C ARG A 330 25.77 8.54 17.20
N VAL A 331 24.53 8.32 17.61
CA VAL A 331 23.98 8.83 18.86
C VAL A 331 23.19 7.71 19.54
N PRO A 332 23.39 7.43 20.84
CA PRO A 332 22.55 6.48 21.57
C PRO A 332 21.06 6.77 21.36
N LEU A 333 20.23 5.75 21.15
CA LEU A 333 18.79 5.94 20.87
C LEU A 333 18.09 6.78 21.97
N GLY A 334 18.47 6.58 23.23
CA GLY A 334 17.98 7.38 24.36
C GLY A 334 18.36 8.86 24.27
N ASP A 335 19.59 9.16 23.83
CA ASP A 335 20.06 10.54 23.64
C ASP A 335 19.35 11.19 22.45
N ALA A 336 19.15 10.46 21.36
CA ALA A 336 18.38 10.95 20.22
C ALA A 336 16.92 11.28 20.60
N LEU A 337 16.30 10.44 21.44
CA LEU A 337 14.99 10.74 22.02
C LEU A 337 15.03 12.01 22.88
N ALA A 338 16.04 12.17 23.73
CA ALA A 338 16.20 13.39 24.54
C ALA A 338 16.30 14.65 23.64
N ARG A 339 17.01 14.57 22.51
CA ARG A 339 17.09 15.65 21.52
C ARG A 339 15.76 15.95 20.84
N VAL A 340 14.95 14.93 20.55
CA VAL A 340 13.56 15.10 20.05
C VAL A 340 12.72 15.84 21.09
N LEU A 341 12.74 15.39 22.35
CA LEU A 341 11.96 16.01 23.43
C LEU A 341 12.41 17.44 23.75
N ALA A 342 13.69 17.75 23.53
CA ALA A 342 14.25 19.09 23.68
C ALA A 342 14.01 20.01 22.45
N GLY A 343 13.37 19.52 21.39
CA GLY A 343 13.11 20.31 20.17
C GLY A 343 14.37 20.58 19.33
N GLN A 344 15.42 19.78 19.50
CA GLN A 344 16.66 19.88 18.70
C GLN A 344 16.57 19.07 17.40
N ILE A 345 15.78 18.00 17.39
CA ILE A 345 15.37 17.26 16.19
C ILE A 345 13.91 17.61 15.93
N THR A 346 13.63 18.22 14.79
CA THR A 346 12.31 18.81 14.49
C THR A 346 11.73 18.40 13.14
N GLU A 347 12.46 17.65 12.33
CA GLU A 347 11.93 17.09 11.08
C GLU A 347 10.90 16.00 11.43
N ALA A 348 9.67 16.13 10.89
CA ALA A 348 8.50 15.39 11.37
C ALA A 348 8.65 13.88 11.29
N GLY A 349 9.22 13.37 10.19
CA GLY A 349 9.48 11.95 10.01
C GLY A 349 10.52 11.41 11.01
N SER A 350 11.57 12.17 11.28
CA SER A 350 12.62 11.85 12.23
C SER A 350 12.11 11.81 13.67
N VAL A 351 11.31 12.81 14.05
CA VAL A 351 10.64 12.85 15.36
C VAL A 351 9.77 11.61 15.55
N ALA A 352 8.91 11.31 14.58
CA ALA A 352 8.01 10.15 14.66
C ALA A 352 8.80 8.83 14.69
N ALA A 353 9.77 8.66 13.82
CA ALA A 353 10.57 7.43 13.73
C ALA A 353 11.37 7.14 15.01
N ILE A 354 12.00 8.15 15.61
CA ILE A 354 12.75 8.00 16.87
C ILE A 354 11.81 7.58 18.01
N LEU A 355 10.63 8.22 18.11
CA LEU A 355 9.62 7.86 19.12
C LEU A 355 9.12 6.41 18.93
N HIS A 356 8.82 6.02 17.69
CA HIS A 356 8.41 4.66 17.35
C HIS A 356 9.51 3.64 17.67
N ALA A 357 10.75 3.91 17.27
CA ALA A 357 11.88 3.01 17.50
C ALA A 357 12.18 2.84 19.00
N HIS A 358 12.18 3.93 19.77
CA HIS A 358 12.39 3.86 21.22
C HIS A 358 11.29 3.03 21.90
N HIS A 359 10.02 3.22 21.52
CA HIS A 359 8.92 2.42 22.04
C HIS A 359 9.07 0.93 21.67
N HIS A 360 9.39 0.64 20.40
CA HIS A 360 9.57 -0.70 19.87
C HIS A 360 10.68 -1.47 20.60
N VAL A 361 11.87 -0.88 20.73
CA VAL A 361 13.00 -1.50 21.44
C VAL A 361 12.70 -1.71 22.93
N SER A 362 12.03 -0.74 23.57
CA SER A 362 11.65 -0.85 24.98
C SER A 362 10.59 -1.93 25.24
N ALA A 363 9.70 -2.19 24.29
CA ALA A 363 8.70 -3.26 24.37
C ALA A 363 9.35 -4.64 24.21
N GLY A 364 10.24 -4.81 23.23
CA GLY A 364 10.97 -6.07 23.01
C GLY A 364 11.84 -6.49 24.22
N SER A 365 12.48 -5.53 24.90
CA SER A 365 13.25 -5.83 26.13
C SER A 365 12.39 -6.30 27.31
N ARG A 366 11.08 -6.01 27.32
CA ARG A 366 10.17 -6.46 28.39
C ARG A 366 9.69 -7.89 28.16
N ASP A 367 9.47 -8.27 26.91
CA ASP A 367 9.02 -9.63 26.57
C ASP A 367 10.13 -10.67 26.84
N ASP A 368 11.39 -10.36 26.51
CA ASP A 368 12.54 -11.23 26.81
C ASP A 368 12.75 -11.46 28.32
N ALA A 369 12.46 -10.45 29.15
CA ALA A 369 12.58 -10.55 30.61
C ALA A 369 11.49 -11.44 31.25
N THR A 370 10.36 -11.64 30.57
CA THR A 370 9.26 -12.50 31.07
C THR A 370 9.40 -13.97 30.71
N HIS A 371 10.30 -14.34 29.79
CA HIS A 371 10.58 -15.73 29.41
C HIS A 371 11.78 -16.35 30.14
N THR A 372 12.44 -15.60 31.04
CA THR A 372 13.57 -16.08 31.85
C THR A 372 13.27 -16.28 33.33
N SER A 373 12.00 -16.25 33.75
CA SER A 373 11.58 -16.46 35.15
C SER A 373 10.97 -17.82 35.42
#